data_AF-A0A3S8R947-F1
#
_entry.id   AF-A0A3S8R947-F1
#
_cell.length_a   1.000
_cell.length_b   1.000
_cell.length_c   1.000
_cell.angle_alpha   90.00
_cell.angle_beta   90.00
_cell.angle_gamma   90.00
#
_symmetry.space_group_name_H-M   'P 1'
#
loop_
_entity.id
_entity.type
_entity.pdbx_description
1 polymer ?
#
loop_
_entity_poly.entity_id
_entity_poly.type
_entity_poly.pdbx_seq_one_letter_code
_entity_poly.pdbx_strand_id
1 'polypeptide(L)'
;MEIFNNTWTYISPIIASFLTYIITIKSKKKDIDIEKSKKLNIVVSNLLDVWSYLDRLNTLSQINKVDLPIPMNMIPVLFSDSKLFNDASFKNLENSISLLKEYDPIVYYELSGIGSRFKEIKSNFILPFLHSKNQSSFNQKLSETYIKETIEEIEEYLISISKHIGYKAIKKIKKKIYIHPKSNIEDIKEDFTLSYYNTIIELIPENVKKPTLEEFKRELNSEETRKQFKEYMSTFSNINFNQLTSIIAEDPYISLEEMKDKLKL
;
A
#
# COMPACT_ATOMS: atom_id res chain seq x y z
N MET A 1 -50.24 -15.88 54.24
CA MET A 1 -48.89 -15.36 53.94
C MET A 1 -47.82 -16.46 53.96
N GLU A 2 -47.84 -17.41 54.91
CA GLU A 2 -46.83 -18.48 54.99
C GLU A 2 -46.72 -19.39 53.76
N ILE A 3 -47.84 -19.74 53.13
CA ILE A 3 -47.84 -20.60 51.93
C ILE A 3 -47.06 -19.93 50.79
N PHE A 4 -47.24 -18.61 50.61
CA PHE A 4 -46.58 -17.83 49.56
C PHE A 4 -45.08 -17.65 49.82
N ASN A 5 -44.68 -17.47 51.08
CA ASN A 5 -43.27 -17.44 51.47
C ASN A 5 -42.61 -18.81 51.24
N ASN A 6 -43.28 -19.91 51.57
CA ASN A 6 -42.73 -21.25 51.33
C ASN A 6 -42.58 -21.54 49.83
N THR A 7 -43.59 -21.28 48.98
CA THR A 7 -43.43 -21.46 47.52
C THR A 7 -42.37 -20.54 46.93
N TRP A 8 -42.26 -19.30 47.39
CA TRP A 8 -41.22 -18.38 46.93
C TRP A 8 -39.81 -18.88 47.28
N THR A 9 -39.62 -19.47 48.45
CA THR A 9 -38.32 -20.01 48.91
C THR A 9 -37.84 -21.17 48.02
N TYR A 10 -38.76 -21.99 47.49
CA TYR A 10 -38.43 -23.08 46.58
C TYR A 10 -38.27 -22.63 45.11
N ILE A 11 -39.00 -21.61 44.67
CA ILE A 11 -39.00 -21.14 43.27
C ILE A 11 -37.87 -20.12 43.02
N SER A 12 -37.52 -19.31 44.01
CA SER A 12 -36.48 -18.26 43.93
C SER A 12 -35.13 -18.76 43.41
N PRO A 13 -34.56 -19.89 43.91
CA PRO A 13 -33.27 -20.38 43.42
C PRO A 13 -33.31 -20.82 41.95
N ILE A 14 -34.44 -21.35 41.49
CA ILE A 14 -34.63 -21.79 40.10
C ILE A 14 -34.67 -20.58 39.17
N ILE A 15 -35.43 -19.54 39.53
CA ILE A 15 -35.50 -18.28 38.78
C ILE A 15 -34.13 -17.60 38.76
N ALA A 16 -33.44 -17.53 39.90
CA ALA A 16 -32.11 -16.94 39.99
C ALA A 16 -31.08 -17.68 39.11
N SER A 17 -31.12 -19.01 39.11
CA SER A 17 -30.24 -19.85 38.28
C SER A 17 -30.51 -19.66 36.79
N PHE A 18 -31.80 -19.62 36.40
CA PHE A 18 -32.21 -19.39 35.02
C PHE A 18 -31.83 -17.98 34.52
N LEU A 19 -32.05 -16.95 35.33
CA LEU A 19 -31.64 -15.58 35.01
C LEU A 19 -30.12 -15.48 34.91
N THR A 20 -29.38 -16.11 35.81
CA THR A 20 -27.91 -16.15 35.76
C THR A 20 -27.43 -16.81 34.49
N TYR A 21 -27.98 -17.97 34.12
CA TYR A 21 -27.68 -18.66 32.87
C TYR A 21 -27.96 -17.80 31.63
N ILE A 22 -29.13 -17.14 31.58
CA ILE A 22 -29.48 -16.23 30.48
C ILE A 22 -28.52 -15.05 30.42
N ILE A 23 -28.21 -14.43 31.56
CA ILE A 23 -27.31 -13.28 31.63
C ILE A 23 -25.90 -13.69 31.19
N THR A 24 -25.38 -14.81 31.68
CA THR A 24 -24.06 -15.34 31.30
C THR A 24 -23.99 -15.75 29.82
N ILE A 25 -25.04 -16.36 29.26
CA ILE A 25 -25.06 -16.69 27.83
C ILE A 25 -25.16 -15.43 26.99
N LYS A 26 -26.02 -14.48 27.35
CA LYS A 26 -26.13 -13.20 26.65
C LYS A 26 -24.82 -12.41 26.73
N SER A 27 -24.13 -12.43 27.87
CA SER A 27 -22.82 -11.78 28.01
C SER A 27 -21.79 -12.46 27.11
N LYS A 28 -21.67 -13.79 27.15
CA LYS A 28 -20.75 -14.53 26.28
C LYS A 28 -21.03 -14.31 24.79
N LYS A 29 -22.29 -14.32 24.37
CA LYS A 29 -22.67 -14.00 22.98
C LYS A 29 -22.27 -12.57 22.60
N LYS A 30 -22.52 -11.62 23.48
CA LYS A 30 -22.10 -10.22 23.29
C LYS A 30 -20.58 -10.09 23.19
N ASP A 31 -19.81 -10.83 23.99
CA ASP A 31 -18.35 -10.81 23.94
C ASP A 31 -17.84 -11.39 22.62
N ILE A 32 -18.40 -12.51 22.16
CA ILE A 32 -18.10 -13.11 20.85
C ILE A 32 -18.44 -12.14 19.72
N ASP A 33 -19.59 -11.47 19.76
CA ASP A 33 -20.00 -10.49 18.75
C ASP A 33 -19.04 -9.27 18.72
N ILE A 34 -18.60 -8.81 19.90
CA ILE A 34 -17.61 -7.73 20.01
C ILE A 34 -16.27 -8.16 19.42
N GLU A 35 -15.80 -9.36 19.74
CA GLU A 35 -14.51 -9.87 19.26
C GLU A 35 -14.53 -10.12 17.75
N LYS A 36 -15.61 -10.71 17.24
CA LYS A 36 -15.87 -10.84 15.80
C LYS A 36 -15.83 -9.47 15.11
N SER A 37 -16.53 -8.47 15.67
CA SER A 37 -16.54 -7.12 15.13
C SER A 37 -15.15 -6.50 15.11
N LYS A 38 -14.34 -6.68 16.18
CA LYS A 38 -12.95 -6.21 16.22
C LYS A 38 -12.11 -6.84 15.11
N LYS A 39 -12.15 -8.16 14.95
CA LYS A 39 -11.38 -8.86 13.90
C LYS A 39 -11.82 -8.45 12.50
N LEU A 40 -13.13 -8.31 12.25
CA LEU A 40 -13.64 -7.78 10.98
C LEU A 40 -13.16 -6.35 10.70
N ASN A 41 -13.11 -5.48 11.71
CA ASN A 41 -12.56 -4.12 11.55
C ASN A 41 -11.06 -4.13 11.20
N ILE A 42 -10.27 -5.08 11.74
CA ILE A 42 -8.86 -5.24 11.38
C ILE A 42 -8.74 -5.62 9.90
N VAL A 43 -9.56 -6.56 9.42
CA VAL A 43 -9.58 -6.96 8.00
C VAL A 43 -9.98 -5.79 7.11
N VAL A 44 -11.03 -5.04 7.47
CA VAL A 44 -11.44 -3.83 6.75
C VAL A 44 -10.31 -2.78 6.71
N SER A 45 -9.58 -2.60 7.80
CA SER A 45 -8.44 -1.68 7.83
C SER A 45 -7.36 -2.10 6.84
N ASN A 46 -6.94 -3.37 6.86
CA ASN A 46 -5.91 -3.86 5.93
C ASN A 46 -6.39 -3.85 4.47
N LEU A 47 -7.67 -4.10 4.21
CA LEU A 47 -8.25 -3.94 2.86
C LEU A 47 -8.22 -2.49 2.40
N LEU A 48 -8.50 -1.52 3.28
CA LEU A 48 -8.38 -0.10 2.95
C LEU A 48 -6.93 0.30 2.67
N ASP A 49 -5.96 -0.29 3.37
CA ASP A 49 -4.54 -0.05 3.11
C ASP A 49 -4.12 -0.59 1.74
N VAL A 50 -4.56 -1.79 1.39
CA VAL A 50 -4.31 -2.38 0.05
C VAL A 50 -5.05 -1.60 -1.04
N TRP A 51 -6.29 -1.18 -0.79
CA TRP A 51 -7.05 -0.36 -1.72
C TRP A 51 -6.38 0.97 -2.01
N SER A 52 -5.95 1.70 -0.97
CA SER A 52 -5.22 2.96 -1.12
C SER A 52 -3.88 2.74 -1.82
N TYR A 53 -3.22 1.61 -1.56
CA TYR A 53 -1.99 1.24 -2.25
C TYR A 53 -2.22 1.02 -3.77
N LEU A 54 -3.27 0.29 -4.15
CA LEU A 54 -3.59 0.05 -5.55
C LEU A 54 -4.03 1.33 -6.27
N ASP A 55 -4.74 2.24 -5.60
CA ASP A 55 -5.07 3.55 -6.17
C ASP A 55 -3.80 4.35 -6.50
N ARG A 56 -2.79 4.35 -5.60
CA ARG A 56 -1.48 4.97 -5.89
C ARG A 56 -0.79 4.31 -7.08
N LEU A 57 -0.82 2.98 -7.19
CA LEU A 57 -0.29 2.25 -8.34
C LEU A 57 -1.03 2.58 -9.64
N ASN A 58 -2.34 2.79 -9.57
CA ASN A 58 -3.15 3.20 -10.71
C ASN A 58 -2.81 4.63 -11.18
N THR A 59 -2.62 5.56 -10.25
CA THR A 59 -2.15 6.91 -10.61
C THR A 59 -0.73 6.84 -11.18
N LEU A 60 0.11 5.98 -10.62
CA LEU A 60 1.47 5.80 -11.09
C LEU A 60 1.56 5.26 -12.52
N SER A 61 0.68 4.35 -12.93
CA SER A 61 0.68 3.85 -14.31
C SER A 61 0.47 4.97 -15.34
N GLN A 62 -0.07 6.12 -14.91
CA GLN A 62 -0.30 7.31 -15.73
C GLN A 62 0.87 8.30 -15.67
N ILE A 63 1.92 8.04 -14.89
CA ILE A 63 3.01 8.99 -14.68
C ILE A 63 3.81 9.28 -15.95
N ASN A 64 3.78 8.37 -16.93
CA ASN A 64 4.36 8.59 -18.26
C ASN A 64 3.64 9.69 -19.07
N LYS A 65 2.46 10.15 -18.64
CA LYS A 65 1.69 11.23 -19.27
C LYS A 65 2.01 12.61 -18.70
N VAL A 66 2.93 12.70 -17.75
CA VAL A 66 3.21 13.95 -17.01
C VAL A 66 4.71 14.27 -17.06
N ASP A 67 5.05 15.56 -17.15
CA ASP A 67 6.45 16.00 -17.09
C ASP A 67 6.99 15.73 -15.68
N LEU A 68 8.05 14.92 -15.61
CA LEU A 68 8.77 14.61 -14.39
C LEU A 68 10.10 15.33 -14.38
N PRO A 69 10.53 15.87 -13.21
CA PRO A 69 11.88 16.39 -13.06
C PRO A 69 12.93 15.28 -13.13
N ILE A 70 12.53 14.02 -12.93
CA ILE A 70 13.39 12.85 -12.91
C ILE A 70 13.05 11.92 -14.10
N PRO A 71 14.06 11.33 -14.76
CA PRO A 71 13.86 10.38 -15.86
C PRO A 71 13.04 9.14 -15.49
N MET A 72 12.16 8.74 -16.41
CA MET A 72 11.22 7.63 -16.25
C MET A 72 11.89 6.28 -15.97
N ASN A 73 13.11 6.07 -16.45
CA ASN A 73 13.89 4.84 -16.23
C ASN A 73 14.50 4.75 -14.82
N MET A 74 14.56 5.85 -14.05
CA MET A 74 15.01 5.82 -12.65
C MET A 74 13.89 5.45 -11.68
N ILE A 75 12.64 5.66 -12.11
CA ILE A 75 11.45 5.41 -11.29
C ILE A 75 11.47 4.03 -10.63
N PRO A 76 11.81 2.91 -11.32
CA PRO A 76 11.76 1.59 -10.70
C PRO A 76 12.81 1.39 -9.60
N VAL A 77 13.95 2.07 -9.70
CA VAL A 77 14.99 2.08 -8.68
C VAL A 77 14.52 2.86 -7.46
N LEU A 78 14.04 4.10 -7.67
CA LEU A 78 13.46 4.93 -6.60
C LEU A 78 12.29 4.24 -5.91
N PHE A 79 11.60 3.37 -6.64
CA PHE A 79 10.51 2.57 -6.13
C PHE A 79 10.91 1.37 -5.28
N SER A 80 12.04 0.76 -5.60
CA SER A 80 12.49 -0.44 -4.90
C SER A 80 12.92 -0.10 -3.47
N ASP A 81 13.46 1.11 -3.27
CA ASP A 81 13.96 1.60 -1.97
C ASP A 81 12.94 2.46 -1.22
N SER A 82 11.91 2.97 -1.89
CA SER A 82 10.93 3.84 -1.24
C SER A 82 9.86 3.02 -0.51
N LYS A 83 9.44 3.54 0.66
CA LYS A 83 8.24 3.09 1.40
C LYS A 83 6.93 3.19 0.58
N LEU A 84 7.00 3.59 -0.69
CA LEU A 84 5.88 3.68 -1.62
C LEU A 84 5.26 2.31 -1.87
N PHE A 85 6.08 1.25 -1.94
CA PHE A 85 5.62 -0.13 -2.00
C PHE A 85 5.54 -0.73 -0.60
N ASN A 86 4.42 -0.50 0.08
CA ASN A 86 4.14 -1.11 1.37
C ASN A 86 3.83 -2.60 1.20
N ASP A 87 4.85 -3.39 0.92
CA ASP A 87 4.73 -4.84 0.67
C ASP A 87 4.22 -5.60 1.89
N ALA A 88 4.36 -5.00 3.08
CA ALA A 88 3.76 -5.50 4.28
C ALA A 88 2.23 -5.48 4.22
N SER A 89 1.58 -4.57 3.49
CA SER A 89 0.12 -4.46 3.40
C SER A 89 -0.56 -5.77 2.95
N PHE A 90 -0.02 -6.42 1.92
CA PHE A 90 -0.58 -7.69 1.41
C PHE A 90 -0.43 -8.83 2.42
N LYS A 91 0.74 -8.92 3.06
CA LYS A 91 1.00 -9.92 4.11
C LYS A 91 0.14 -9.66 5.34
N ASN A 92 -0.03 -8.40 5.73
CA ASN A 92 -0.88 -7.99 6.84
C ASN A 92 -2.34 -8.30 6.56
N LEU A 93 -2.81 -8.08 5.33
CA LEU A 93 -4.14 -8.48 4.89
C LEU A 93 -4.34 -9.98 5.05
N GLU A 94 -3.47 -10.81 4.50
CA GLU A 94 -3.56 -12.28 4.60
C GLU A 94 -3.57 -12.75 6.07
N ASN A 95 -2.64 -12.21 6.88
CA ASN A 95 -2.59 -12.49 8.31
C ASN A 95 -3.89 -12.09 9.01
N SER A 96 -4.48 -10.94 8.66
CA SER A 96 -5.71 -10.48 9.28
C SER A 96 -6.92 -11.32 8.89
N ILE A 97 -6.98 -11.81 7.65
CA ILE A 97 -8.05 -12.70 7.18
C ILE A 97 -8.03 -14.01 7.98
N SER A 98 -6.84 -14.54 8.29
CA SER A 98 -6.70 -15.75 9.10
C SER A 98 -7.36 -15.65 10.48
N LEU A 99 -7.47 -14.44 11.04
CA LEU A 99 -8.14 -14.20 12.32
C LEU A 99 -9.64 -14.53 12.29
N LEU A 100 -10.26 -14.49 11.10
CA LEU A 100 -11.68 -14.76 10.91
C LEU A 100 -12.02 -16.24 10.95
N LYS A 101 -11.05 -17.14 10.76
CA LYS A 101 -11.28 -18.59 10.70
C LYS A 101 -12.03 -19.15 11.91
N GLU A 102 -11.82 -18.55 13.07
CA GLU A 102 -12.44 -18.95 14.34
C GLU A 102 -13.89 -18.44 14.51
N TYR A 103 -14.24 -17.28 13.94
CA TYR A 103 -15.50 -16.58 14.26
C TYR A 103 -16.42 -16.33 13.06
N ASP A 104 -15.88 -16.39 11.84
CA ASP A 104 -16.64 -16.31 10.60
C ASP A 104 -15.95 -17.13 9.48
N PRO A 105 -16.07 -18.48 9.52
CA PRO A 105 -15.44 -19.37 8.54
C PRO A 105 -15.89 -19.13 7.11
N ILE A 106 -17.12 -18.63 6.91
CA ILE A 106 -17.68 -18.31 5.59
C ILE A 106 -16.93 -17.12 5.01
N VAL A 107 -16.87 -16.00 5.75
CA VAL A 107 -16.13 -14.81 5.32
C VAL A 107 -14.64 -15.12 5.18
N TYR A 108 -14.07 -15.96 6.04
CA TYR A 108 -12.69 -16.44 5.87
C TYR A 108 -12.48 -17.13 4.52
N TYR A 109 -13.35 -18.08 4.14
CA TYR A 109 -13.22 -18.81 2.88
C TYR A 109 -13.39 -17.89 1.67
N GLU A 110 -14.31 -16.92 1.74
CA GLU A 110 -14.49 -15.90 0.69
C GLU A 110 -13.27 -15.02 0.47
N LEU A 111 -12.48 -14.77 1.53
CA LEU A 111 -11.35 -13.85 1.50
C LEU A 111 -9.98 -14.51 1.40
N SER A 112 -9.90 -15.81 1.68
CA SER A 112 -8.62 -16.54 1.73
C SER A 112 -7.87 -16.45 0.41
N GLY A 113 -6.58 -16.13 0.47
CA GLY A 113 -5.73 -16.05 -0.73
C GLY A 113 -5.81 -14.72 -1.50
N ILE A 114 -6.68 -13.78 -1.11
CA ILE A 114 -6.76 -12.44 -1.71
C ILE A 114 -5.42 -11.72 -1.63
N GLY A 115 -4.75 -11.74 -0.47
CA GLY A 115 -3.46 -11.08 -0.29
C GLY A 115 -2.39 -11.65 -1.21
N SER A 116 -2.39 -12.98 -1.39
CA SER A 116 -1.46 -13.67 -2.29
C SER A 116 -1.73 -13.36 -3.76
N ARG A 117 -3.01 -13.38 -4.19
CA ARG A 117 -3.40 -13.02 -5.55
C ARG A 117 -3.01 -11.60 -5.90
N PHE A 118 -3.20 -10.64 -5.01
CA PHE A 118 -2.81 -9.26 -5.27
C PHE A 118 -1.29 -9.07 -5.29
N LYS A 119 -0.56 -9.79 -4.44
CA LYS A 119 0.91 -9.81 -4.52
C LYS A 119 1.40 -10.36 -5.87
N GLU A 120 0.73 -11.38 -6.40
CA GLU A 120 1.01 -11.93 -7.72
C GLU A 120 0.71 -10.91 -8.84
N ILE A 121 -0.46 -10.26 -8.81
CA ILE A 121 -0.83 -9.21 -9.78
C ILE A 121 0.21 -8.09 -9.77
N LYS A 122 0.61 -7.63 -8.57
CA LYS A 122 1.66 -6.63 -8.41
C LYS A 122 2.97 -7.08 -9.06
N SER A 123 3.44 -8.28 -8.74
CA SER A 123 4.78 -8.75 -9.13
C SER A 123 4.85 -9.10 -10.62
N ASN A 124 3.77 -9.61 -11.21
CA ASN A 124 3.77 -10.13 -12.57
C ASN A 124 3.24 -9.15 -13.61
N PHE A 125 2.45 -8.15 -13.20
CA PHE A 125 1.81 -7.23 -14.14
C PHE A 125 2.16 -5.78 -13.85
N ILE A 126 2.12 -5.35 -12.58
CA ILE A 126 2.31 -3.93 -12.23
C ILE A 126 3.79 -3.53 -12.22
N LEU A 127 4.64 -4.26 -11.50
CA LEU A 127 6.08 -3.94 -11.43
C LEU A 127 6.79 -4.09 -12.79
N PRO A 128 6.59 -5.18 -13.55
CA PRO A 128 7.29 -5.36 -14.82
C PRO A 128 7.00 -4.24 -15.81
N PHE A 129 5.80 -3.65 -15.77
CA PHE A 129 5.48 -2.46 -16.55
C PHE A 129 6.40 -1.28 -16.21
N LEU A 130 6.63 -1.00 -14.93
CA LEU A 130 7.52 0.06 -14.47
C LEU A 130 8.97 -0.21 -14.89
N HIS A 131 9.43 -1.45 -14.82
CA HIS A 131 10.82 -1.83 -15.15
C HIS A 131 11.09 -2.00 -16.66
N SER A 132 10.08 -2.18 -17.50
CA SER A 132 10.30 -2.47 -18.93
C SER A 132 10.68 -1.21 -19.72
N LYS A 133 11.79 -1.26 -20.47
CA LYS A 133 12.22 -0.21 -21.42
C LYS A 133 11.27 -0.03 -22.60
N ASN A 134 10.51 -1.07 -22.93
CA ASN A 134 9.50 -1.08 -24.00
C ASN A 134 8.12 -1.33 -23.39
N GLN A 135 7.54 -0.27 -22.85
CA GLN A 135 6.13 -0.24 -22.48
C GLN A 135 5.30 -0.21 -23.76
N SER A 136 4.99 -1.38 -24.32
CA SER A 136 4.00 -1.42 -25.41
C SER A 136 2.68 -0.86 -24.87
N SER A 137 1.96 -0.10 -25.70
CA SER A 137 0.64 0.45 -25.35
C SER A 137 -0.34 -0.65 -24.93
N PHE A 138 -0.15 -1.87 -25.44
CA PHE A 138 -0.90 -3.05 -25.05
C PHE A 138 -0.62 -3.47 -23.59
N ASN A 139 0.65 -3.59 -23.19
CA ASN A 139 1.02 -3.98 -21.83
C ASN A 139 0.61 -2.92 -20.80
N GLN A 140 0.68 -1.64 -21.19
CA GLN A 140 0.16 -0.54 -20.37
C GLN A 140 -1.34 -0.71 -20.12
N LYS A 141 -2.11 -0.85 -21.19
CA LYS A 141 -3.57 -0.98 -21.10
C LYS A 141 -3.98 -2.21 -20.30
N LEU A 142 -3.29 -3.33 -20.50
CA LEU A 142 -3.53 -4.56 -19.74
C LEU A 142 -3.29 -4.36 -18.24
N SER A 143 -2.18 -3.70 -17.88
CA SER A 143 -1.86 -3.40 -16.47
C SER A 143 -2.87 -2.43 -15.85
N GLU A 144 -3.25 -1.37 -16.57
CA GLU A 144 -4.29 -0.43 -16.13
C GLU A 144 -5.64 -1.14 -15.90
N THR A 145 -6.04 -2.04 -16.80
CA THR A 145 -7.26 -2.84 -16.65
C THR A 145 -7.19 -3.74 -15.42
N TYR A 146 -6.11 -4.51 -15.23
CA TYR A 146 -5.96 -5.39 -14.07
C TYR A 146 -5.98 -4.61 -12.74
N ILE A 147 -5.28 -3.47 -12.66
CA ILE A 147 -5.30 -2.65 -11.44
C ILE A 147 -6.72 -2.18 -11.14
N LYS A 148 -7.44 -1.70 -12.16
CA LYS A 148 -8.80 -1.20 -11.98
C LYS A 148 -9.78 -2.29 -11.54
N GLU A 149 -9.75 -3.45 -12.19
CA GLU A 149 -10.58 -4.60 -11.81
C GLU A 149 -10.27 -5.06 -10.38
N THR A 150 -8.99 -5.06 -10.00
CA THR A 150 -8.56 -5.39 -8.64
C THR A 150 -9.11 -4.39 -7.61
N ILE A 151 -9.09 -3.09 -7.93
CA ILE A 151 -9.66 -2.04 -7.05
C ILE A 151 -11.16 -2.26 -6.87
N GLU A 152 -11.90 -2.47 -7.98
CA GLU A 152 -13.34 -2.72 -7.95
C GLU A 152 -13.67 -3.96 -7.08
N GLU A 153 -12.89 -5.03 -7.22
CA GLU A 153 -13.05 -6.24 -6.41
C GLU A 153 -12.82 -5.99 -4.91
N ILE A 154 -11.80 -5.19 -4.55
CA ILE A 154 -11.57 -4.80 -3.15
C ILE A 154 -12.71 -3.96 -2.61
N GLU A 155 -13.26 -3.04 -3.41
CA GLU A 155 -14.42 -2.24 -3.01
C GLU A 155 -15.64 -3.13 -2.73
N GLU A 156 -15.86 -4.15 -3.54
CA GLU A 156 -16.89 -5.17 -3.30
C GLU A 156 -16.65 -5.91 -1.99
N TYR A 157 -15.42 -6.37 -1.72
CA TYR A 157 -15.07 -7.04 -0.46
C TYR A 157 -15.23 -6.12 0.75
N LEU A 158 -14.80 -4.85 0.65
CA LEU A 158 -14.99 -3.84 1.69
C LEU A 158 -16.47 -3.65 2.02
N ILE A 159 -17.33 -3.59 1.00
CA ILE A 159 -18.78 -3.48 1.19
C ILE A 159 -19.35 -4.78 1.78
N SER A 160 -18.92 -5.94 1.29
CA SER A 160 -19.38 -7.25 1.76
C SER A 160 -19.08 -7.42 3.25
N ILE A 161 -17.82 -7.28 3.66
CA ILE A 161 -17.38 -7.43 5.06
C ILE A 161 -18.06 -6.40 5.96
N SER A 162 -18.26 -5.17 5.47
CA SER A 162 -18.96 -4.13 6.23
C SER A 162 -20.41 -4.52 6.56
N LYS A 163 -21.06 -5.39 5.77
CA LYS A 163 -22.39 -5.93 6.10
C LYS A 163 -22.36 -6.78 7.37
N HIS A 164 -21.27 -7.53 7.59
CA HIS A 164 -21.08 -8.35 8.78
C HIS A 164 -20.76 -7.52 10.04
N ILE A 165 -20.30 -6.27 9.88
CA ILE A 165 -20.08 -5.32 10.99
C ILE A 165 -21.37 -4.54 11.30
N GLY A 166 -22.08 -4.09 10.26
CA GLY A 166 -23.38 -3.44 10.38
C GLY A 166 -23.52 -2.15 9.57
N TYR A 167 -24.74 -1.61 9.52
CA TYR A 167 -25.12 -0.50 8.62
C TYR A 167 -24.22 0.75 8.73
N LYS A 168 -23.80 1.12 9.95
CA LYS A 168 -22.91 2.28 10.16
C LYS A 168 -21.55 2.09 9.47
N ALA A 169 -21.01 0.87 9.46
CA ALA A 169 -19.75 0.57 8.78
C ALA A 169 -19.91 0.68 7.26
N ILE A 170 -20.98 0.10 6.70
CA ILE A 170 -21.30 0.20 5.26
C ILE A 170 -21.36 1.66 4.83
N LYS A 171 -22.09 2.52 5.57
CA LYS A 171 -22.22 3.93 5.25
C LYS A 171 -20.87 4.65 5.26
N LYS A 172 -20.00 4.35 6.24
CA LYS A 172 -18.65 4.93 6.33
C LYS A 172 -17.76 4.47 5.17
N ILE A 173 -17.77 3.19 4.83
CA ILE A 173 -16.98 2.63 3.72
C ILE A 173 -17.45 3.18 2.38
N LYS A 174 -18.75 3.17 2.08
CA LYS A 174 -19.29 3.77 0.86
C LYS A 174 -18.92 5.24 0.74
N LYS A 175 -19.05 5.99 1.84
CA LYS A 175 -18.63 7.40 1.88
C LYS A 175 -17.13 7.53 1.61
N LYS A 176 -16.28 6.66 2.17
CA LYS A 176 -14.84 6.68 1.96
C LYS A 176 -14.49 6.38 0.51
N ILE A 177 -15.04 5.32 -0.08
CA ILE A 177 -14.86 4.98 -1.50
C ILE A 177 -15.31 6.14 -2.42
N TYR A 178 -16.50 6.70 -2.18
CA TYR A 178 -17.06 7.77 -3.03
C TYR A 178 -16.32 9.11 -2.93
N ILE A 179 -15.89 9.50 -1.72
CA ILE A 179 -15.25 10.80 -1.48
C ILE A 179 -13.74 10.73 -1.65
N HIS A 180 -13.14 9.54 -1.73
CA HIS A 180 -11.70 9.43 -1.80
C HIS A 180 -11.17 10.21 -2.99
N PRO A 181 -10.37 11.26 -2.75
CA PRO A 181 -9.68 11.91 -3.83
C PRO A 181 -8.77 10.85 -4.42
N LYS A 182 -8.92 10.58 -5.73
CA LYS A 182 -7.94 9.79 -6.45
C LYS A 182 -6.57 10.36 -6.14
N SER A 183 -5.60 9.48 -5.87
CA SER A 183 -4.23 9.88 -5.59
C SER A 183 -3.80 10.90 -6.64
N ASN A 184 -3.42 12.11 -6.18
CA ASN A 184 -3.04 13.18 -7.07
C ASN A 184 -1.65 12.88 -7.64
N ILE A 185 -1.50 13.02 -8.95
CA ILE A 185 -0.21 12.79 -9.61
C ILE A 185 0.86 13.75 -9.09
N GLU A 186 0.49 14.95 -8.65
CA GLU A 186 1.41 15.91 -8.04
C GLU A 186 1.92 15.44 -6.67
N ASP A 187 1.09 14.78 -5.86
CA ASP A 187 1.53 14.21 -4.58
C ASP A 187 2.54 13.08 -4.83
N ILE A 188 2.30 12.26 -5.85
CA ILE A 188 3.23 11.20 -6.25
C ILE A 188 4.55 11.80 -6.74
N LYS A 189 4.53 12.88 -7.54
CA LYS A 189 5.75 13.58 -7.97
C LYS A 189 6.55 14.13 -6.81
N GLU A 190 5.88 14.71 -5.82
CA GLU A 190 6.53 15.23 -4.63
C GLU A 190 7.20 14.11 -3.84
N ASP A 191 6.50 12.98 -3.63
CA ASP A 191 7.06 11.79 -3.00
C ASP A 191 8.31 11.27 -3.74
N PHE A 192 8.28 11.25 -5.08
CA PHE A 192 9.45 10.88 -5.90
C PHE A 192 10.62 11.83 -5.72
N THR A 193 10.34 13.12 -5.76
CA THR A 193 11.36 14.15 -5.66
C THR A 193 12.04 14.08 -4.29
N LEU A 194 11.25 13.87 -3.23
CA LEU A 194 11.75 13.67 -1.88
C LEU A 194 12.58 12.38 -1.76
N SER A 195 12.10 11.26 -2.31
CA SER A 195 12.85 10.00 -2.28
C SER A 195 14.18 10.12 -3.01
N TYR A 196 14.18 10.82 -4.15
CA TYR A 196 15.40 11.05 -4.91
C TYR A 196 16.37 11.95 -4.16
N TYR A 197 15.88 13.04 -3.59
CA TYR A 197 16.67 13.93 -2.75
C TYR A 197 17.35 13.19 -1.59
N ASN A 198 16.59 12.35 -0.85
CA ASN A 198 17.15 11.58 0.26
C ASN A 198 18.27 10.65 -0.22
N THR A 199 18.04 9.95 -1.34
CA THR A 199 19.04 9.06 -1.94
C THR A 199 20.32 9.81 -2.31
N ILE A 200 20.19 10.97 -2.97
CA ILE A 200 21.34 11.77 -3.41
C ILE A 200 22.10 12.37 -2.22
N ILE A 201 21.39 12.87 -1.20
CA ILE A 201 22.03 13.45 -0.01
C ILE A 201 22.85 12.44 0.79
N GLU A 202 22.45 11.17 0.78
CA GLU A 202 23.21 10.10 1.41
C GLU A 202 24.54 9.84 0.68
N LEU A 203 24.62 10.12 -0.62
CA LEU A 203 25.86 9.99 -1.41
C LEU A 203 26.79 11.19 -1.28
N ILE A 204 26.31 12.34 -0.78
CA ILE A 204 27.13 13.53 -0.59
C ILE A 204 28.00 13.37 0.67
N PRO A 205 29.34 13.51 0.56
CA PRO A 205 30.25 13.42 1.70
C PRO A 205 29.88 14.36 2.85
N GLU A 206 30.09 13.92 4.10
CA GLU A 206 29.71 14.69 5.30
C GLU A 206 30.42 16.05 5.43
N ASN A 207 31.60 16.19 4.82
CA ASN A 207 32.38 17.42 4.80
C ASN A 207 31.90 18.45 3.77
N VAL A 208 30.87 18.14 2.97
CA VAL A 208 30.30 19.03 1.97
C VAL A 208 28.96 19.59 2.48
N LYS A 209 28.71 20.88 2.22
CA LYS A 209 27.41 21.48 2.53
C LYS A 209 26.33 20.84 1.66
N LYS A 210 25.44 20.07 2.30
CA LYS A 210 24.29 19.44 1.66
C LYS A 210 23.27 20.50 1.21
N PRO A 211 22.74 20.44 -0.02
CA PRO A 211 21.69 21.35 -0.47
C PRO A 211 20.40 21.08 0.32
N THR A 212 19.56 22.10 0.45
CA THR A 212 18.19 21.92 0.95
C THR A 212 17.28 21.30 -0.12
N LEU A 213 16.14 20.73 0.29
CA LEU A 213 15.16 20.17 -0.65
C LEU A 213 14.68 21.20 -1.68
N GLU A 214 14.48 22.45 -1.26
CA GLU A 214 14.02 23.52 -2.14
C GLU A 214 15.10 23.98 -3.13
N GLU A 215 16.37 24.00 -2.72
CA GLU A 215 17.50 24.24 -3.62
C GLU A 215 17.62 23.09 -4.64
N PHE A 216 17.52 21.84 -4.17
CA PHE A 216 17.56 20.66 -5.04
C PHE A 216 16.42 20.64 -6.07
N LYS A 217 15.20 20.96 -5.66
CA LYS A 217 14.04 21.09 -6.57
C LYS A 217 14.25 22.16 -7.63
N ARG A 218 14.85 23.29 -7.26
CA ARG A 218 15.15 24.37 -8.19
C ARG A 218 16.16 23.93 -9.24
N GLU A 219 17.24 23.28 -8.80
CA GLU A 219 18.28 22.79 -9.70
C GLU A 219 17.77 21.70 -10.64
N LEU A 220 16.96 20.76 -10.15
CA LEU A 220 16.32 19.73 -11.00
C LEU A 220 15.49 20.31 -12.14
N ASN A 221 14.92 21.50 -11.95
CA ASN A 221 14.12 22.19 -12.95
C ASN A 221 14.95 23.12 -13.85
N SER A 222 16.24 23.31 -13.58
CA SER A 222 17.13 24.11 -14.42
C SER A 222 17.36 23.44 -15.77
N GLU A 223 17.40 24.22 -16.85
CA GLU A 223 17.57 23.70 -18.20
C GLU A 223 18.91 22.97 -18.36
N GLU A 224 19.98 23.50 -17.75
CA GLU A 224 21.30 22.91 -17.76
C GLU A 224 21.34 21.53 -17.08
N THR A 225 20.79 21.42 -15.87
CA THR A 225 20.71 20.14 -15.15
C THR A 225 19.85 19.14 -15.92
N ARG A 226 18.70 19.55 -16.47
CA ARG A 226 17.86 18.66 -17.29
C ARG A 226 18.59 18.17 -18.54
N LYS A 227 19.42 19.00 -19.16
CA LYS A 227 20.24 18.63 -20.32
C LYS A 227 21.32 17.61 -19.92
N GLN A 228 22.06 17.89 -18.85
CA GLN A 228 23.06 16.96 -18.32
C GLN A 228 22.44 15.62 -17.93
N PHE A 229 21.31 15.62 -17.21
CA PHE A 229 20.59 14.39 -16.86
C PHE A 229 20.22 13.55 -18.07
N LYS A 230 19.73 14.18 -19.15
CA LYS A 230 19.41 13.46 -20.39
C LYS A 230 20.63 12.79 -21.01
N GLU A 231 21.77 13.47 -20.99
CA GLU A 231 23.05 12.96 -21.49
C GLU A 231 23.62 11.81 -20.63
N TYR A 232 23.58 11.96 -19.30
CA TYR A 232 23.91 10.88 -18.37
C TYR A 232 23.00 9.67 -18.61
N MET A 233 21.68 9.88 -18.73
CA MET A 233 20.74 8.78 -18.93
C MET A 233 20.88 8.07 -20.27
N SER A 234 21.16 8.79 -21.36
CA SER A 234 21.38 8.16 -22.66
C SER A 234 22.62 7.28 -22.62
N THR A 235 23.72 7.80 -22.05
CA THR A 235 25.00 7.11 -21.89
C THR A 235 24.86 5.84 -21.04
N PHE A 236 24.18 5.94 -19.91
CA PHE A 236 24.08 4.88 -18.92
C PHE A 236 22.80 4.06 -19.00
N SER A 237 22.00 4.24 -20.06
CA SER A 237 20.69 3.61 -20.21
C SER A 237 20.75 2.08 -20.05
N ASN A 238 21.85 1.43 -20.41
CA ASN A 238 22.05 -0.03 -20.36
C ASN A 238 22.84 -0.52 -19.14
N ILE A 239 23.25 0.39 -18.25
CA ILE A 239 24.08 0.06 -17.09
C ILE A 239 23.21 -0.16 -15.86
N ASN A 240 23.60 -1.13 -15.03
CA ASN A 240 22.93 -1.39 -13.77
C ASN A 240 23.17 -0.19 -12.82
N PHE A 241 22.09 0.40 -12.31
CA PHE A 241 22.17 1.53 -11.39
C PHE A 241 23.06 1.28 -10.16
N ASN A 242 23.08 0.04 -9.63
CA ASN A 242 23.94 -0.32 -8.50
C ASN A 242 25.44 -0.26 -8.83
N GLN A 243 25.80 -0.51 -10.09
CA GLN A 243 27.20 -0.35 -10.55
C GLN A 243 27.56 1.13 -10.65
N LEU A 244 26.62 1.97 -11.07
CA LEU A 244 26.79 3.41 -11.10
C LEU A 244 26.95 4.00 -9.70
N THR A 245 26.08 3.65 -8.76
CA THR A 245 26.12 4.18 -7.40
C THR A 245 27.35 3.73 -6.63
N SER A 246 27.85 2.51 -6.85
CA SER A 246 29.11 2.06 -6.24
C SER A 246 30.32 2.86 -6.73
N ILE A 247 30.41 3.14 -8.04
CA ILE A 247 31.47 3.99 -8.59
C ILE A 247 31.40 5.42 -8.04
N ILE A 248 30.19 6.00 -7.94
CA ILE A 248 29.98 7.35 -7.38
C ILE A 248 30.29 7.38 -5.89
N ALA A 249 29.96 6.32 -5.15
CA ALA A 249 30.26 6.23 -3.72
C ALA A 249 31.76 6.15 -3.44
N GLU A 250 32.53 5.48 -4.31
CA GLU A 250 33.99 5.42 -4.23
C GLU A 250 34.65 6.76 -4.60
N ASP A 251 34.10 7.46 -5.59
CA ASP A 251 34.59 8.77 -6.04
C ASP A 251 33.43 9.69 -6.45
N PRO A 252 32.92 10.52 -5.53
CA PRO A 252 31.79 11.43 -5.79
C PRO A 252 32.10 12.53 -6.81
N TYR A 253 33.37 12.73 -7.17
CA TYR A 253 33.82 13.77 -8.09
C TYR A 253 34.26 13.21 -9.45
N ILE A 254 34.04 11.92 -9.68
CA ILE A 254 34.39 11.26 -10.94
C ILE A 254 33.75 11.98 -12.14
N SER A 255 34.53 12.21 -13.19
CA SER A 255 34.02 12.81 -14.42
C SER A 255 33.21 11.79 -15.26
N LEU A 256 32.37 12.30 -16.17
CA LEU A 256 31.60 11.46 -17.09
C LEU A 256 32.50 10.53 -17.92
N GLU A 257 33.65 11.00 -18.39
CA GLU A 257 34.59 10.22 -19.20
C GLU A 257 35.28 9.12 -18.37
N GLU A 258 35.75 9.44 -17.15
CA GLU A 258 36.32 8.43 -16.25
C GLU A 258 35.28 7.38 -15.84
N MET A 259 34.02 7.78 -15.71
CA MET A 259 32.92 6.86 -15.43
C MET A 259 32.65 5.92 -16.61
N LYS A 260 32.70 6.41 -17.86
CA LYS A 260 32.63 5.56 -19.06
C LYS A 260 33.77 4.55 -19.10
N ASP A 261 35.00 4.99 -18.81
CA ASP A 261 36.18 4.13 -18.78
C ASP A 261 36.05 3.00 -17.73
N LYS A 262 35.62 3.34 -16.50
CA LYS A 262 35.36 2.34 -15.44
C LYS A 262 34.27 1.35 -15.82
N LEU A 263 33.27 1.79 -16.59
CA LEU A 263 32.14 0.99 -17.02
C LEU A 263 32.35 0.30 -18.38
N LYS A 264 33.49 0.54 -19.04
CA LYS A 264 33.86 0.01 -20.36
C LYS A 264 32.82 0.32 -21.44
N LEU A 265 32.31 1.56 -21.44
CA LEU A 265 31.37 2.09 -22.43
C LEU A 265 32.05 2.81 -23.59
#